data_AF-A0A0E3PGK9-F1
#
_entry.id   AF-A0A0E3PGK9-F1
#
_cell.length_a   1.000
_cell.length_b   1.000
_cell.length_c   1.000
_cell.angle_alpha   90.00
_cell.angle_beta   90.00
_cell.angle_gamma   90.00
#
_symmetry.space_group_name_H-M   'P 1'
#
loop_
_entity.id
_entity.type
_entity.pdbx_description
1 polymer ?
#
loop_
_entity_poly.entity_id
_entity_poly.type
_entity_poly.pdbx_seq_one_letter_code
_entity_poly.pdbx_strand_id
1 'polypeptide(L)'
;MSENPNETKLVNFAMANGTRRKIINFLADGCRSTGEIGERIGKATLDFHLRILQQAGLIELEEETVKLSEYGKSFLKNKTEKVEEKTADFSQAKPIEIARIRQLSPCIADSSRLRVSANMTPPLGGILKLLEPLFPRSNYSDRKDSLIIQKGEIIITIYGSGKVSIRMIKNEDEAKEELESLKSIINEAIAKGVVPAPREKIKVDLTEVYKYLPQTNCGKCGEQGCYSFAIKLMARQVALDRCTLHKEPEYKSNHEHLQILADYI
;
A
#
# COMPACT_ATOMS: atom_id res chain seq x y z
N MET A 1 9.96 -18.15 -27.66
CA MET A 1 10.78 -17.06 -28.22
C MET A 1 11.40 -16.32 -27.05
N SER A 2 12.72 -16.14 -27.03
CA SER A 2 13.41 -15.52 -25.89
C SER A 2 13.03 -14.04 -25.77
N GLU A 3 12.35 -13.66 -24.69
CA GLU A 3 12.03 -12.26 -24.41
C GLU A 3 13.31 -11.45 -24.22
N ASN A 4 13.50 -10.42 -25.04
CA ASN A 4 14.64 -9.51 -24.95
C ASN A 4 14.46 -8.61 -23.70
N PRO A 5 15.38 -8.66 -22.71
CA PRO A 5 15.23 -7.91 -21.46
C PRO A 5 15.09 -6.39 -21.63
N ASN A 6 15.57 -5.83 -22.74
CA ASN A 6 15.45 -4.41 -23.05
C ASN A 6 14.04 -4.04 -23.55
N GLU A 7 13.35 -4.94 -24.25
CA GLU A 7 11.96 -4.73 -24.71
C GLU A 7 11.01 -4.69 -23.51
N THR A 8 11.19 -5.58 -22.54
CA THR A 8 10.37 -5.61 -21.31
C THR A 8 10.49 -4.32 -20.48
N LYS A 9 11.67 -3.71 -20.43
CA LYS A 9 11.88 -2.44 -19.69
C LYS A 9 11.15 -1.26 -20.34
N LEU A 10 11.23 -1.14 -21.67
CA LEU A 10 10.57 -0.06 -22.42
C LEU A 10 9.05 -0.18 -22.36
N VAL A 11 8.52 -1.42 -22.44
CA VAL A 11 7.09 -1.69 -22.29
C VAL A 11 6.58 -1.33 -20.90
N ASN A 12 7.32 -1.71 -19.84
CA ASN A 12 6.97 -1.32 -18.47
C ASN A 12 7.00 0.19 -18.27
N PHE A 13 8.01 0.89 -18.82
CA PHE A 13 8.08 2.34 -18.79
C PHE A 13 6.90 2.98 -19.56
N ALA A 14 6.55 2.46 -20.73
CA ALA A 14 5.41 2.91 -21.51
C ALA A 14 4.10 2.74 -20.73
N MET A 15 3.86 1.58 -20.11
CA MET A 15 2.59 1.26 -19.45
C MET A 15 2.45 1.80 -18.02
N ALA A 16 3.52 2.36 -17.43
CA ALA A 16 3.45 3.05 -16.14
C ALA A 16 2.64 4.36 -16.18
N ASN A 17 2.48 4.98 -17.36
CA ASN A 17 1.78 6.26 -17.53
C ASN A 17 0.28 6.08 -17.85
N GLY A 18 -0.58 6.83 -17.15
CA GLY A 18 -2.03 6.75 -17.30
C GLY A 18 -2.55 7.13 -18.69
N THR A 19 -2.00 8.16 -19.33
CA THR A 19 -2.42 8.62 -20.66
C THR A 19 -2.12 7.56 -21.72
N ARG A 20 -0.91 6.99 -21.70
CA ARG A 20 -0.53 5.90 -22.62
C ARG A 20 -1.39 4.65 -22.46
N ARG A 21 -1.78 4.31 -21.22
CA ARG A 21 -2.76 3.23 -20.97
C ARG A 21 -4.12 3.52 -21.60
N LYS A 22 -4.61 4.75 -21.52
CA LYS A 22 -5.88 5.15 -22.15
C LYS A 22 -5.83 5.00 -23.67
N ILE A 23 -4.72 5.40 -24.31
CA ILE A 23 -4.51 5.20 -25.77
C ILE A 23 -4.58 3.72 -26.11
N ILE A 24 -3.78 2.88 -25.44
CA ILE A 24 -3.73 1.43 -25.71
C ILE A 24 -5.09 0.77 -25.54
N ASN A 25 -5.83 1.10 -24.48
CA ASN A 25 -7.20 0.58 -24.29
C ASN A 25 -8.16 1.07 -25.38
N PHE A 26 -8.04 2.32 -25.84
CA PHE A 26 -8.90 2.84 -26.90
C PHE A 26 -8.66 2.15 -28.26
N LEU A 27 -7.43 1.70 -28.50
CA LEU A 27 -7.03 0.93 -29.69
C LEU A 27 -7.39 -0.56 -29.59
N ALA A 28 -7.85 -1.05 -28.44
CA ALA A 28 -8.29 -2.44 -28.28
C ALA A 28 -9.52 -2.74 -29.16
N ASP A 29 -10.36 -1.71 -29.39
CA ASP A 29 -11.58 -1.77 -30.19
C ASP A 29 -11.33 -1.45 -31.68
N GLY A 30 -10.08 -1.58 -32.15
CA GLY A 30 -9.66 -1.36 -33.54
C GLY A 30 -8.74 -0.16 -33.74
N CYS A 31 -8.35 0.08 -35.00
CA CYS A 31 -7.53 1.24 -35.35
C CYS A 31 -8.30 2.56 -35.15
N ARG A 32 -7.57 3.62 -34.85
CA ARG A 32 -8.09 4.97 -34.62
C ARG A 32 -7.20 6.00 -35.28
N SER A 33 -7.76 7.11 -35.71
CA SER A 33 -6.97 8.25 -36.19
C SER A 33 -6.27 8.97 -35.03
N THR A 34 -5.15 9.63 -35.31
CA THR A 34 -4.47 10.50 -34.35
C THR A 34 -5.38 11.63 -33.86
N GLY A 35 -6.26 12.14 -34.72
CA GLY A 35 -7.29 13.13 -34.39
C GLY A 35 -8.24 12.65 -33.29
N GLU A 36 -8.86 11.48 -33.47
CA GLU A 36 -9.78 10.87 -32.49
C GLU A 36 -9.10 10.59 -31.15
N ILE A 37 -7.84 10.15 -31.18
CA ILE A 37 -7.07 9.94 -29.96
C ILE A 37 -6.82 11.30 -29.27
N GLY A 38 -6.41 12.31 -30.03
CA GLY A 38 -6.14 13.66 -29.52
C GLY A 38 -7.34 14.36 -28.89
N GLU A 39 -8.55 14.14 -29.39
CA GLU A 39 -9.79 14.64 -28.78
C GLU A 39 -10.05 14.01 -27.40
N ARG A 40 -9.68 12.74 -27.22
CA ARG A 40 -9.94 12.00 -25.99
C ARG A 40 -8.89 12.23 -24.90
N ILE A 41 -7.64 12.47 -25.27
CA ILE A 41 -6.52 12.55 -24.31
C ILE A 41 -5.77 13.89 -24.30
N GLY A 42 -6.11 14.81 -25.21
CA GLY A 42 -5.46 16.11 -25.34
C GLY A 42 -4.33 16.12 -26.38
N LYS A 43 -4.35 17.12 -27.27
CA LYS A 43 -3.45 17.20 -28.43
C LYS A 43 -2.01 17.61 -28.08
N ALA A 44 -1.82 18.38 -27.01
CA ALA A 44 -0.54 19.02 -26.70
C ALA A 44 0.64 18.05 -26.47
N THR A 45 0.38 16.82 -26.05
CA THR A 45 1.42 15.81 -25.75
C THR A 45 1.20 14.47 -26.46
N LEU A 46 0.26 14.45 -27.42
CA LEU A 46 -0.16 13.22 -28.11
C LEU A 46 1.02 12.56 -28.82
N ASP A 47 1.76 13.30 -29.65
CA ASP A 47 2.87 12.77 -30.43
C ASP A 47 3.96 12.16 -29.55
N PHE A 48 4.24 12.78 -28.41
CA PHE A 48 5.20 12.26 -27.45
C PHE A 48 4.75 10.90 -26.88
N HIS A 49 3.46 10.78 -26.54
CA HIS A 49 2.89 9.53 -26.05
C HIS A 49 2.88 8.43 -27.11
N LEU A 50 2.52 8.76 -28.36
CA LEU A 50 2.52 7.82 -29.47
C LEU A 50 3.94 7.33 -29.78
N ARG A 51 4.94 8.21 -29.80
CA ARG A 51 6.34 7.81 -30.02
C ARG A 51 6.85 6.82 -28.96
N ILE A 52 6.52 7.04 -27.69
CA ILE A 52 6.92 6.10 -26.61
C ILE A 52 6.24 4.74 -26.79
N LEU A 53 4.96 4.73 -27.13
CA LEU A 53 4.22 3.48 -27.37
C LEU A 53 4.77 2.72 -28.58
N GLN A 54 5.15 3.44 -29.64
CA GLN A 54 5.77 2.88 -30.84
C GLN A 54 7.17 2.33 -30.54
N GLN A 55 8.00 3.06 -29.80
CA GLN A 55 9.33 2.60 -29.36
C GLN A 55 9.26 1.37 -28.45
N ALA A 56 8.19 1.25 -27.66
CA ALA A 56 7.91 0.06 -26.88
C ALA A 56 7.34 -1.10 -27.71
N GLY A 57 7.16 -0.93 -29.01
CA GLY A 57 6.61 -1.94 -29.93
C GLY A 57 5.14 -2.25 -29.67
N LEU A 58 4.39 -1.42 -28.93
CA LEU A 58 2.99 -1.68 -28.56
C LEU A 58 1.98 -1.22 -29.62
N ILE A 59 2.38 -0.26 -30.46
CA ILE A 59 1.54 0.30 -31.53
C ILE A 59 2.32 0.42 -32.82
N GLU A 60 1.58 0.47 -33.92
CA GLU A 60 2.04 0.81 -35.26
C GLU A 60 1.34 2.09 -35.70
N LEU A 61 2.10 2.99 -36.35
CA LEU A 61 1.63 4.25 -36.91
C LEU A 61 1.72 4.15 -38.44
N GLU A 62 0.59 4.30 -39.12
CA GLU A 62 0.48 4.29 -40.58
C GLU A 62 -0.28 5.56 -41.01
N GLU A 63 0.42 6.47 -41.69
CA GLU A 63 -0.07 7.80 -42.12
C GLU A 63 -0.61 8.62 -40.93
N GLU A 64 -1.92 8.56 -40.68
CA GLU A 64 -2.61 9.21 -39.56
C GLU A 64 -3.42 8.24 -38.70
N THR A 65 -3.25 6.93 -38.93
CA THR A 65 -3.91 5.88 -38.20
C THR A 65 -2.96 5.19 -37.24
N VAL A 66 -3.49 4.86 -36.07
CA VAL A 66 -2.80 4.16 -35.01
C VAL A 66 -3.50 2.83 -34.80
N LYS A 67 -2.74 1.75 -34.75
CA LYS A 67 -3.25 0.41 -34.44
C LYS A 67 -2.32 -0.29 -33.44
N LEU A 68 -2.87 -1.26 -32.71
CA LEU A 68 -2.03 -2.15 -31.89
C LEU A 68 -1.19 -3.05 -32.80
N SER A 69 0.10 -3.19 -32.49
CA SER A 69 0.94 -4.21 -33.09
C SER A 69 0.51 -5.61 -32.64
N GLU A 70 0.99 -6.66 -33.29
CA GLU A 70 0.75 -8.05 -32.83
C GLU A 70 1.26 -8.28 -31.40
N TYR A 71 2.38 -7.65 -31.05
CA TYR A 71 2.90 -7.66 -29.68
C TYR A 71 2.00 -6.88 -28.72
N GLY A 72 1.51 -5.70 -29.11
CA GLY A 72 0.57 -4.89 -28.33
C GLY A 72 -0.77 -5.60 -28.10
N LYS A 73 -1.29 -6.32 -29.09
CA LYS A 73 -2.49 -7.17 -28.97
C LYS A 73 -2.25 -8.33 -28.00
N SER A 74 -1.10 -9.01 -28.11
CA SER A 74 -0.73 -10.11 -27.20
C SER A 74 -0.53 -9.62 -25.76
N PHE A 75 0.11 -8.46 -25.60
CA PHE A 75 0.27 -7.76 -24.33
C PHE A 75 -1.09 -7.39 -23.73
N LEU A 76 -2.03 -6.90 -24.55
CA LEU A 76 -3.38 -6.61 -24.11
C LEU A 76 -4.16 -7.88 -23.78
N LYS A 77 -4.11 -8.97 -24.55
CA LYS A 77 -4.80 -10.23 -24.23
C LYS A 77 -4.30 -10.87 -22.94
N ASN A 78 -2.98 -10.89 -22.71
CA ASN A 78 -2.39 -11.27 -21.43
C ASN A 78 -2.80 -10.31 -20.30
N LYS A 79 -3.18 -9.08 -20.65
CA LYS A 79 -3.78 -8.11 -19.74
C LYS A 79 -5.29 -8.31 -19.61
N THR A 80 -6.05 -8.75 -20.61
CA THR A 80 -7.50 -9.03 -20.50
C THR A 80 -7.76 -10.30 -19.70
N GLU A 81 -6.85 -11.28 -19.75
CA GLU A 81 -6.81 -12.39 -18.78
C GLU A 81 -6.36 -11.93 -17.36
N LYS A 82 -5.78 -10.72 -17.24
CA LYS A 82 -5.43 -10.05 -15.96
C LYS A 82 -6.34 -8.85 -15.60
N VAL A 83 -7.30 -8.49 -16.45
CA VAL A 83 -8.16 -7.29 -16.43
C VAL A 83 -9.55 -7.68 -16.95
N GLU A 84 -9.97 -8.91 -16.66
CA GLU A 84 -11.20 -8.97 -15.90
C GLU A 84 -10.87 -8.32 -14.55
N GLU A 85 -11.41 -7.13 -14.30
CA GLU A 85 -11.99 -6.90 -12.98
C GLU A 85 -13.05 -7.99 -12.78
N LYS A 86 -12.61 -9.24 -12.53
CA LYS A 86 -13.28 -10.01 -11.50
C LYS A 86 -13.19 -9.08 -10.32
N THR A 87 -14.34 -8.58 -9.87
CA THR A 87 -14.52 -8.18 -8.48
C THR A 87 -13.84 -9.25 -7.65
N ALA A 88 -12.57 -9.02 -7.32
CA ALA A 88 -11.81 -9.92 -6.49
C ALA A 88 -12.45 -9.70 -5.15
N ASP A 89 -13.35 -10.61 -4.84
CA ASP A 89 -14.11 -10.64 -3.62
C ASP A 89 -13.54 -11.78 -2.77
N PHE A 90 -13.75 -11.72 -1.47
CA PHE A 90 -13.30 -12.77 -0.56
C PHE A 90 -14.05 -14.10 -0.77
N SER A 91 -15.04 -14.15 -1.66
CA SER A 91 -15.84 -15.35 -1.98
C SER A 91 -15.02 -16.61 -2.35
N GLN A 92 -13.79 -16.47 -2.83
CA GLN A 92 -12.89 -17.60 -3.09
C GLN A 92 -11.72 -17.72 -2.09
N ALA A 93 -11.62 -16.80 -1.13
CA ALA A 93 -10.58 -16.79 -0.11
C ALA A 93 -10.90 -17.85 0.96
N LYS A 94 -9.90 -18.67 1.31
CA LYS A 94 -9.99 -19.58 2.45
C LYS A 94 -9.42 -18.90 3.69
N PRO A 95 -9.93 -19.21 4.89
CA PRO A 95 -9.30 -18.79 6.14
C PRO A 95 -7.82 -19.15 6.15
N ILE A 96 -7.02 -18.25 6.69
CA ILE A 96 -5.58 -18.40 6.83
C ILE A 96 -5.20 -18.93 8.20
N GLU A 97 -4.09 -19.66 8.20
CA GLU A 97 -3.30 -20.00 9.37
C GLU A 97 -1.93 -19.33 9.24
N ILE A 98 -1.38 -18.88 10.36
CA ILE A 98 -0.03 -18.34 10.42
C ILE A 98 0.83 -19.30 11.22
N ALA A 99 1.80 -19.92 10.56
CA ALA A 99 2.72 -20.86 11.17
C ALA A 99 3.55 -20.19 12.27
N ARG A 100 4.00 -21.02 13.22
CA ARG A 100 4.93 -20.61 14.29
C ARG A 100 6.13 -19.85 13.72
N ILE A 101 6.65 -18.95 14.53
CA ILE A 101 7.83 -18.13 14.24
C ILE A 101 8.96 -19.04 13.73
N ARG A 102 9.39 -18.80 12.49
CA ARG A 102 10.44 -19.60 11.82
C ARG A 102 11.83 -19.08 12.11
N GLN A 103 11.96 -17.77 12.26
CA GLN A 103 13.24 -17.11 12.47
C GLN A 103 13.06 -15.88 13.35
N LEU A 104 13.96 -15.75 14.31
CA LEU A 104 14.13 -14.59 15.17
C LEU A 104 15.56 -14.05 14.98
N SER A 105 15.67 -12.78 14.61
CA SER A 105 16.96 -12.12 14.38
C SER A 105 16.93 -10.69 14.93
N PRO A 106 18.08 -10.07 15.23
CA PRO A 106 18.15 -8.63 15.49
C PRO A 106 17.59 -7.82 14.31
N CYS A 107 16.93 -6.70 14.59
CA CYS A 107 16.43 -5.81 13.56
C CYS A 107 17.58 -4.98 12.98
N ILE A 108 17.69 -4.95 11.65
CA ILE A 108 18.71 -4.14 10.94
C ILE A 108 18.64 -2.65 11.32
N ALA A 109 17.45 -2.12 11.60
CA ALA A 109 17.28 -0.70 11.91
C ALA A 109 17.60 -0.34 13.36
N ASP A 110 17.53 -1.31 14.27
CA ASP A 110 17.72 -1.12 15.70
C ASP A 110 18.12 -2.47 16.33
N SER A 111 19.36 -2.56 16.82
CA SER A 111 19.90 -3.79 17.40
C SER A 111 19.23 -4.19 18.71
N SER A 112 18.52 -3.26 19.38
CA SER A 112 17.71 -3.55 20.57
C SER A 112 16.36 -4.19 20.24
N ARG A 113 15.98 -4.21 18.95
CA ARG A 113 14.73 -4.78 18.47
C ARG A 113 14.97 -6.06 17.69
N LEU A 114 13.91 -6.83 17.56
CA LEU A 114 13.88 -8.10 16.87
C LEU A 114 13.12 -7.99 15.55
N ARG A 115 13.43 -8.94 14.67
CA ARG A 115 12.74 -9.24 13.43
C ARG A 115 12.37 -10.70 13.43
N VAL A 116 11.12 -10.94 13.09
CA VAL A 116 10.51 -12.25 13.03
C VAL A 116 10.10 -12.55 11.59
N SER A 117 10.24 -13.82 11.18
CA SER A 117 9.63 -14.34 9.97
C SER A 117 8.69 -15.49 10.31
N ALA A 118 7.51 -15.47 9.73
CA ALA A 118 6.49 -16.51 9.78
C ALA A 118 5.97 -16.80 8.36
N ASN A 119 5.16 -17.85 8.23
CA ASN A 119 4.50 -18.18 6.96
C ASN A 119 3.00 -18.33 7.17
N MET A 120 2.24 -17.73 6.28
CA MET A 120 0.80 -17.80 6.19
C MET A 120 0.40 -18.90 5.18
N THR A 121 -0.67 -19.62 5.47
CA THR A 121 -1.19 -20.68 4.59
C THR A 121 -2.73 -20.68 4.63
N PRO A 122 -3.43 -20.68 3.47
CA PRO A 122 -2.86 -20.59 2.13
C PRO A 122 -2.27 -19.20 1.84
N PRO A 123 -1.35 -19.08 0.86
CA PRO A 123 -0.91 -17.78 0.36
C PRO A 123 -2.10 -16.96 -0.17
N LEU A 124 -2.06 -15.65 0.06
CA LEU A 124 -3.15 -14.75 -0.32
C LEU A 124 -2.96 -14.11 -1.71
N GLY A 125 -1.78 -14.14 -2.33
CA GLY A 125 -1.56 -13.70 -3.72
C GLY A 125 -2.40 -12.47 -4.15
N GLY A 126 -3.21 -12.64 -5.20
CA GLY A 126 -4.03 -11.58 -5.81
C GLY A 126 -5.11 -10.95 -4.93
N ILE A 127 -5.46 -11.53 -3.77
CA ILE A 127 -6.38 -10.90 -2.80
C ILE A 127 -5.66 -10.04 -1.75
N LEU A 128 -4.32 -10.04 -1.74
CA LEU A 128 -3.52 -9.26 -0.80
C LEU A 128 -3.80 -7.75 -0.89
N LYS A 129 -4.07 -7.25 -2.11
CA LYS A 129 -4.46 -5.86 -2.35
C LYS A 129 -5.78 -5.48 -1.67
N LEU A 130 -6.73 -6.41 -1.59
CA LEU A 130 -8.05 -6.20 -0.98
C LEU A 130 -7.99 -6.04 0.54
N LEU A 131 -6.89 -6.48 1.14
CA LEU A 131 -6.66 -6.34 2.58
C LEU A 131 -6.15 -4.95 2.96
N GLU A 132 -5.62 -4.17 2.01
CA GLU A 132 -5.07 -2.84 2.29
C GLU A 132 -6.02 -1.95 3.11
N PRO A 133 -7.32 -1.83 2.76
CA PRO A 133 -8.23 -0.95 3.50
C PRO A 133 -8.56 -1.43 4.93
N LEU A 134 -8.24 -2.68 5.30
CA LEU A 134 -8.40 -3.16 6.67
C LEU A 134 -7.43 -2.48 7.64
N PHE A 135 -6.30 -2.00 7.13
CA PHE A 135 -5.20 -1.49 7.93
C PHE A 135 -5.01 0.02 7.71
N PRO A 136 -5.26 0.87 8.74
CA PRO A 136 -5.20 2.33 8.63
C PRO A 136 -3.92 2.87 7.98
N ARG A 137 -2.77 2.31 8.38
CA ARG A 137 -1.46 2.65 7.84
C ARG A 137 -0.89 1.49 7.07
N SER A 138 -1.36 1.34 5.84
CA SER A 138 -0.83 0.33 4.95
C SER A 138 -0.57 0.84 3.54
N ASN A 139 0.24 0.07 2.83
CA ASN A 139 0.55 0.34 1.44
C ASN A 139 0.79 -0.98 0.71
N TYR A 140 -0.05 -1.28 -0.27
CA TYR A 140 0.16 -2.39 -1.18
C TYR A 140 1.07 -1.99 -2.35
N SER A 141 1.86 -2.94 -2.85
CA SER A 141 2.71 -2.74 -4.03
C SER A 141 2.54 -3.89 -5.02
N ASP A 142 1.94 -3.59 -6.19
CA ASP A 142 1.82 -4.55 -7.29
C ASP A 142 3.19 -5.07 -7.74
N ARG A 143 4.22 -4.21 -7.76
CA ARG A 143 5.58 -4.58 -8.18
C ARG A 143 6.24 -5.61 -7.27
N LYS A 144 5.99 -5.54 -5.97
CA LYS A 144 6.63 -6.40 -4.96
C LYS A 144 5.71 -7.54 -4.51
N ASP A 145 4.46 -7.52 -4.94
CA ASP A 145 3.40 -8.40 -4.44
C ASP A 145 3.41 -8.47 -2.91
N SER A 146 3.34 -7.28 -2.29
CA SER A 146 3.49 -7.14 -0.84
C SER A 146 2.62 -6.05 -0.25
N LEU A 147 2.00 -6.34 0.89
CA LEU A 147 1.31 -5.38 1.75
C LEU A 147 2.19 -5.05 2.94
N ILE A 148 2.51 -3.77 3.11
CA ILE A 148 3.21 -3.26 4.29
C ILE A 148 2.18 -2.63 5.20
N ILE A 149 2.20 -2.99 6.48
CA ILE A 149 1.33 -2.46 7.53
C ILE A 149 2.22 -1.89 8.64
N GLN A 150 1.88 -0.70 9.11
CA GLN A 150 2.60 -0.01 10.17
C GLN A 150 1.66 0.19 11.38
N LYS A 151 2.01 -0.36 12.53
CA LYS A 151 1.22 -0.28 13.78
C LYS A 151 2.13 0.15 14.92
N GLY A 152 2.02 1.42 15.33
CA GLY A 152 3.11 2.02 16.12
C GLY A 152 4.45 1.74 15.43
N GLU A 153 5.52 1.52 16.18
CA GLU A 153 6.86 1.23 15.64
C GLU A 153 6.95 -0.09 14.84
N ILE A 154 6.00 -1.01 15.02
CA ILE A 154 6.02 -2.33 14.41
C ILE A 154 5.71 -2.22 12.92
N ILE A 155 6.53 -2.87 12.10
CA ILE A 155 6.34 -2.96 10.66
C ILE A 155 6.10 -4.42 10.29
N ILE A 156 4.91 -4.70 9.77
CA ILE A 156 4.51 -6.00 9.25
C ILE A 156 4.56 -5.94 7.72
N THR A 157 5.10 -6.97 7.09
CA THR A 157 5.13 -7.12 5.64
C THR A 157 4.63 -8.50 5.28
N ILE A 158 3.53 -8.56 4.54
CA ILE A 158 2.96 -9.77 3.99
C ILE A 158 3.32 -9.82 2.51
N TYR A 159 3.86 -10.93 2.06
CA TYR A 159 4.14 -11.19 0.65
C TYR A 159 3.05 -12.09 0.08
N GLY A 160 2.70 -11.94 -1.19
CA GLY A 160 1.68 -12.77 -1.84
C GLY A 160 2.04 -14.27 -1.86
N SER A 161 3.33 -14.61 -1.71
CA SER A 161 3.84 -15.97 -1.47
C SER A 161 3.44 -16.59 -0.12
N GLY A 162 2.81 -15.82 0.78
CA GLY A 162 2.46 -16.23 2.13
C GLY A 162 3.56 -15.96 3.16
N LYS A 163 4.74 -15.47 2.78
CA LYS A 163 5.75 -15.06 3.76
C LYS A 163 5.27 -13.84 4.55
N VAL A 164 5.44 -13.85 5.86
CA VAL A 164 5.16 -12.72 6.76
C VAL A 164 6.46 -12.34 7.47
N SER A 165 6.83 -11.06 7.42
CA SER A 165 7.95 -10.51 8.18
C SER A 165 7.45 -9.42 9.12
N ILE A 166 7.84 -9.50 10.39
CA ILE A 166 7.57 -8.48 11.39
C ILE A 166 8.89 -7.91 11.88
N ARG A 167 8.98 -6.59 12.04
CA ARG A 167 10.18 -5.85 12.49
C ARG A 167 9.82 -4.88 13.60
N MET A 168 10.85 -4.44 14.34
CA MET A 168 10.75 -3.51 15.48
C MET A 168 10.05 -4.10 16.71
N ILE A 169 10.15 -5.41 16.85
CA ILE A 169 9.54 -6.17 17.95
C ILE A 169 10.46 -6.17 19.18
N LYS A 170 9.89 -6.15 20.38
CA LYS A 170 10.59 -6.21 21.67
C LYS A 170 10.97 -7.64 22.04
N ASN A 171 10.08 -8.59 21.85
CA ASN A 171 10.25 -9.99 22.25
C ASN A 171 9.38 -10.94 21.40
N GLU A 172 9.57 -12.25 21.57
CA GLU A 172 8.83 -13.24 20.80
C GLU A 172 7.31 -13.22 21.06
N ASP A 173 6.89 -12.88 22.28
CA ASP A 173 5.47 -12.89 22.64
C ASP A 173 4.70 -11.75 21.98
N GLU A 174 5.29 -10.55 21.88
CA GLU A 174 4.73 -9.44 21.09
C GLU A 174 4.60 -9.84 19.61
N ALA A 175 5.54 -10.62 19.06
CA ALA A 175 5.39 -11.14 17.71
C ALA A 175 4.22 -12.14 17.58
N LYS A 176 4.00 -13.01 18.58
CA LYS A 176 2.86 -13.94 18.58
C LYS A 176 1.54 -13.20 18.63
N GLU A 177 1.44 -12.21 19.51
CA GLU A 177 0.25 -11.35 19.64
C GLU A 177 -0.08 -10.64 18.32
N GLU A 178 0.93 -10.07 17.66
CA GLU A 178 0.72 -9.39 16.37
C GLU A 178 0.36 -10.36 15.23
N LEU A 179 0.94 -11.57 15.21
CA LEU A 179 0.57 -12.60 14.22
C LEU A 179 -0.87 -13.08 14.43
N GLU A 180 -1.29 -13.32 15.68
CA GLU A 180 -2.68 -13.73 15.98
C GLU A 180 -3.69 -12.61 15.68
N SER A 181 -3.36 -11.36 16.03
CA SER A 181 -4.17 -10.21 15.67
C SER A 181 -4.33 -10.08 14.15
N LEU A 182 -3.23 -10.24 13.40
CA LEU A 182 -3.24 -10.21 11.94
C LEU A 182 -4.12 -11.33 11.36
N LYS A 183 -3.98 -12.55 11.86
CA LYS A 183 -4.79 -13.71 11.47
C LYS A 183 -6.28 -13.43 11.70
N SER A 184 -6.64 -12.93 12.89
CA SER A 184 -8.02 -12.63 13.26
C SER A 184 -8.65 -11.61 12.30
N ILE A 185 -7.97 -10.49 12.05
CA ILE A 185 -8.47 -9.42 11.17
C ILE A 185 -8.72 -9.94 9.74
N ILE A 186 -7.75 -10.69 9.19
CA ILE A 186 -7.87 -11.22 7.83
C ILE A 186 -9.00 -12.25 7.75
N ASN A 187 -9.08 -13.18 8.71
CA ASN A 187 -10.11 -14.21 8.70
C ASN A 187 -11.51 -13.65 8.93
N GLU A 188 -11.66 -12.62 9.75
CA GLU A 188 -12.92 -11.91 9.91
C GLU A 188 -13.36 -11.24 8.60
N ALA A 189 -12.43 -10.58 7.89
CA ALA A 189 -12.72 -9.97 6.60
C ALA A 189 -13.11 -11.02 5.54
N ILE A 190 -12.39 -12.14 5.50
CA ILE A 190 -12.70 -13.27 4.62
C ILE A 190 -14.09 -13.84 4.94
N ALA A 191 -14.39 -14.06 6.22
CA ALA A 191 -15.68 -14.59 6.66
C ALA A 191 -16.85 -13.66 6.34
N LYS A 192 -16.64 -12.34 6.38
CA LYS A 192 -17.66 -11.35 5.98
C LYS A 192 -17.91 -11.37 4.48
N GLY A 193 -16.98 -11.83 3.65
CA GLY A 193 -17.19 -11.94 2.21
C GLY A 193 -17.39 -10.59 1.52
N VAL A 194 -16.97 -9.49 2.14
CA VAL A 194 -17.15 -8.13 1.60
C VAL A 194 -15.79 -7.45 1.56
N VAL A 195 -15.38 -7.05 0.36
CA VAL A 195 -14.20 -6.20 0.16
C VAL A 195 -14.42 -4.89 0.90
N PRO A 196 -13.54 -4.49 1.84
CA PRO A 196 -13.74 -3.25 2.55
C PRO A 196 -13.57 -2.09 1.57
N ALA A 197 -14.46 -1.11 1.66
CA ALA A 197 -14.40 0.06 0.79
C ALA A 197 -13.00 0.71 0.87
N PRO A 198 -12.44 1.18 -0.27
CA PRO A 198 -11.20 1.93 -0.25
C PRO A 198 -11.28 3.07 0.77
N ARG A 199 -10.31 3.11 1.70
CA ARG A 199 -10.22 4.18 2.69
C ARG A 199 -9.32 5.28 2.17
N GLU A 200 -9.75 6.52 2.36
CA GLU A 200 -8.86 7.66 2.18
C GLU A 200 -7.77 7.61 3.26
N LYS A 201 -6.51 7.83 2.85
CA LYS A 201 -5.40 7.81 3.81
C LYS A 201 -5.54 9.04 4.70
N ILE A 202 -5.92 8.81 5.95
CA ILE A 202 -6.03 9.87 6.95
C ILE A 202 -4.63 10.44 7.19
N LYS A 203 -4.47 11.72 6.88
CA LYS A 203 -3.26 12.48 7.19
C LYS A 203 -3.49 13.21 8.50
N VAL A 204 -2.75 12.83 9.53
CA VAL A 204 -2.77 13.56 10.81
C VAL A 204 -1.87 14.78 10.68
N ASP A 205 -2.43 15.96 10.96
CA ASP A 205 -1.67 17.21 10.95
C ASP A 205 -1.16 17.57 12.36
N LEU A 206 0.01 18.19 12.43
CA LEU A 206 0.65 18.58 13.69
C LEU A 206 -0.22 19.48 14.57
N THR A 207 -0.97 20.37 13.93
CA THR A 207 -1.92 21.27 14.59
C THR A 207 -3.05 20.51 15.26
N GLU A 208 -3.51 19.41 14.66
CA GLU A 208 -4.55 18.55 15.21
C GLU A 208 -4.05 17.83 16.46
N VAL A 209 -2.85 17.24 16.39
CA VAL A 209 -2.20 16.62 17.56
C VAL A 209 -2.02 17.64 18.69
N TYR A 210 -1.48 18.82 18.38
CA TYR A 210 -1.24 19.87 19.36
C TYR A 210 -2.54 20.37 20.02
N LYS A 211 -3.63 20.49 19.25
CA LYS A 211 -4.95 20.95 19.74
C LYS A 211 -5.46 20.10 20.91
N TYR A 212 -5.23 18.79 20.87
CA TYR A 212 -5.71 17.87 21.91
C TYR A 212 -4.71 17.64 23.06
N LEU A 213 -3.51 18.23 23.01
CA LEU A 213 -2.62 18.24 24.17
C LEU A 213 -3.14 19.20 25.26
N PRO A 214 -2.69 19.08 26.51
CA PRO A 214 -3.08 19.99 27.58
C PRO A 214 -2.71 21.45 27.35
N GLN A 215 -1.74 21.72 26.45
CA GLN A 215 -1.24 23.05 26.09
C GLN A 215 -0.72 23.90 27.28
N THR A 216 -0.49 23.28 28.43
CA THR A 216 0.05 23.95 29.63
C THR A 216 1.55 24.19 29.56
N ASN A 217 2.26 23.54 28.63
CA ASN A 217 3.72 23.56 28.51
C ASN A 217 4.45 23.22 29.84
N CYS A 218 3.86 22.34 30.65
CA CYS A 218 4.34 22.07 32.01
C CYS A 218 5.74 21.42 32.14
N GLY A 219 6.29 20.87 31.05
CA GLY A 219 7.61 20.20 31.05
C GLY A 219 7.70 18.87 31.80
N LYS A 220 6.62 18.39 32.44
CA LYS A 220 6.62 17.15 33.26
C LYS A 220 7.04 15.88 32.49
N CYS A 221 6.91 15.87 31.17
CA CYS A 221 7.32 14.75 30.31
C CYS A 221 8.77 14.84 29.79
N GLY A 222 9.52 15.86 30.21
CA GLY A 222 10.91 16.09 29.76
C GLY A 222 11.04 16.82 28.42
N GLU A 223 9.92 17.19 27.80
CA GLU A 223 9.91 17.99 26.57
C GLU A 223 9.82 19.49 26.85
N GLN A 224 10.39 20.31 25.96
CA GLN A 224 10.42 21.77 26.09
C GLN A 224 9.03 22.44 26.11
N GLY A 225 8.00 21.75 25.63
CA GLY A 225 6.62 22.21 25.62
C GLY A 225 5.70 21.22 24.92
N CYS A 226 4.39 21.47 24.95
CA CYS A 226 3.39 20.62 24.30
C CYS A 226 3.59 20.57 22.77
N TYR A 227 4.03 21.67 22.15
CA TYR A 227 4.30 21.68 20.71
C TYR A 227 5.50 20.79 20.34
N SER A 228 6.60 20.88 21.09
CA SER A 228 7.76 20.00 20.91
C SER A 228 7.41 18.52 21.15
N PHE A 229 6.58 18.24 22.16
CA PHE A 229 6.03 16.91 22.37
C PHE A 229 5.20 16.42 21.16
N ALA A 230 4.33 17.27 20.59
CA ALA A 230 3.55 16.92 19.41
C ALA A 230 4.43 16.57 18.20
N ILE A 231 5.48 17.35 17.92
CA ILE A 231 6.44 17.06 16.85
C ILE A 231 7.10 15.70 17.07
N LYS A 232 7.59 15.43 18.28
CA LYS A 232 8.24 14.16 18.60
C LYS A 232 7.27 12.99 18.58
N LEU A 233 6.02 13.20 18.99
CA LEU A 233 4.97 12.19 18.94
C LEU A 233 4.68 11.83 17.48
N MET A 234 4.54 12.83 16.61
CA MET A 234 4.40 12.64 15.17
C MET A 234 5.60 11.91 14.54
N ALA A 235 6.80 12.16 15.05
CA ALA A 235 8.02 11.48 14.63
C ALA A 235 8.22 10.10 15.31
N ARG A 236 7.29 9.65 16.17
CA ARG A 236 7.39 8.43 17.00
C ARG A 236 8.66 8.35 17.86
N GLN A 237 9.19 9.50 18.25
CA GLN A 237 10.35 9.60 19.15
C GLN A 237 9.91 9.60 20.63
N VAL A 238 8.62 9.81 20.89
CA VAL A 238 8.01 9.80 22.22
C VAL A 238 6.65 9.12 22.12
N ALA A 239 6.27 8.35 23.14
CA ALA A 239 4.95 7.74 23.24
C ALA A 239 3.97 8.69 23.94
N LEU A 240 2.68 8.61 23.58
CA LEU A 240 1.62 9.48 24.13
C LEU A 240 1.53 9.37 25.66
N ASP A 241 1.78 8.18 26.20
CA ASP A 241 1.73 7.84 27.62
C ASP A 241 2.77 8.58 28.48
N ARG A 242 3.80 9.18 27.86
CA ARG A 242 4.79 10.02 28.57
C ARG A 242 4.21 11.35 29.03
N CYS A 243 3.11 11.82 28.46
CA CYS A 243 2.42 13.00 28.99
C CYS A 243 1.56 12.58 30.19
N THR A 244 2.10 12.73 31.41
CA THR A 244 1.40 12.35 32.65
C THR A 244 0.18 13.19 32.93
N LEU A 245 0.23 14.50 32.62
CA LEU A 245 -0.90 15.43 32.76
C LEU A 245 -2.10 15.00 31.90
N HIS A 246 -1.83 14.40 30.74
CA HIS A 246 -2.87 13.91 29.83
C HIS A 246 -3.73 12.78 30.43
N LYS A 247 -3.21 12.09 31.46
CA LYS A 247 -3.93 10.99 32.12
C LYS A 247 -4.90 11.49 33.20
N GLU A 248 -4.90 12.79 33.50
CA GLU A 248 -5.81 13.35 34.50
C GLU A 248 -7.26 13.35 33.96
N PRO A 249 -8.27 13.17 34.84
CA PRO A 249 -9.67 13.04 34.41
C PRO A 249 -10.18 14.18 33.54
N GLU A 250 -9.67 15.40 33.75
CA GLU A 250 -10.03 16.59 32.99
C GLU A 250 -9.64 16.48 31.50
N TYR A 251 -8.59 15.73 31.17
CA TYR A 251 -8.10 15.55 29.80
C TYR A 251 -8.55 14.25 29.14
N LYS A 252 -9.39 13.44 29.81
CA LYS A 252 -9.78 12.10 29.35
C LYS A 252 -10.31 12.07 27.91
N SER A 253 -11.24 12.97 27.57
CA SER A 253 -11.81 13.00 26.21
C SER A 253 -10.76 13.36 25.15
N ASN A 254 -9.89 14.34 25.45
CA ASN A 254 -8.78 14.68 24.58
C ASN A 254 -7.78 13.51 24.45
N HIS A 255 -7.65 12.69 25.51
CA HIS A 255 -6.72 11.57 25.56
C HIS A 255 -7.17 10.47 24.62
N GLU A 256 -8.44 10.10 24.71
CA GLU A 256 -9.09 9.13 23.83
C GLU A 256 -8.99 9.59 22.36
N HIS A 257 -9.20 10.89 22.10
CA HIS A 257 -9.06 11.42 20.74
C HIS A 257 -7.61 11.35 20.22
N LEU A 258 -6.62 11.68 21.06
CA LEU A 258 -5.22 11.55 20.69
C LEU A 258 -4.74 10.12 20.53
N GLN A 259 -5.29 9.17 21.27
CA GLN A 259 -5.02 7.74 21.07
C GLN A 259 -5.45 7.32 19.66
N ILE A 260 -6.64 7.74 19.23
CA ILE A 260 -7.13 7.47 17.87
C ILE A 260 -6.20 8.11 16.84
N LEU A 261 -5.84 9.39 16.99
CA LEU A 261 -4.94 10.05 16.05
C LEU A 261 -3.55 9.40 16.00
N ALA A 262 -3.03 8.95 17.14
CA ALA A 262 -1.74 8.29 17.22
C ALA A 262 -1.67 6.98 16.43
N ASP A 263 -2.81 6.30 16.20
CA ASP A 263 -2.87 5.12 15.33
C ASP A 263 -2.63 5.44 13.85
N TYR A 264 -2.85 6.70 13.44
CA TYR A 264 -2.65 7.19 12.07
C TYR A 264 -1.33 7.96 11.86
N ILE A 265 -0.63 8.29 12.95
CA ILE A 265 0.72 8.91 12.95
C ILE A 265 1.78 7.88 12.60
#